data_AF-A0A959UY68-F1
#
_entry.id   AF-A0A959UY68-F1
#
_cell.length_a   1.000
_cell.length_b   1.000
_cell.length_c   1.000
_cell.angle_alpha   90.00
_cell.angle_beta   90.00
_cell.angle_gamma   90.00
#
_symmetry.space_group_name_H-M   'P 1'
#
loop_
_entity.id
_entity.type
_entity.pdbx_description
1 polymer ?
#
loop_
_entity_poly.entity_id
_entity_poly.type
_entity_poly.pdbx_seq_one_letter_code
_entity_poly.pdbx_strand_id
1 'polypeptide(L)'
;SIRTYDETNTGTALTDGLVGPTDISDQIQVGRGYAAWCGDNLFTTTAFIIDVFKNPTIANTPVSLPMSWTDTGTPLVDGWNLVGNPLASPIDLDALVLGADVDGTFWVFDPVSGNNYFRDTDLDVGSGPMATSSTIQSSQGFWAKANGAANSVTVDESAKTLDPNGGSPFGGMQLQNTPLLRLGLHSQLNQFSDEALLHFGVGGPGADAIDIVKFTFSHPEAPQLWSASQDGDVLALNAWGTVPGTAAIPVHVNTAVTGDHTLEVMQLTQPMEGYCLVLEDLETGTLTEVVLGATYTFTLDASAPADPARFLLHVS
;
A
#
# COMPACT_ATOMS: atom_id res chain seq x y z
N SER A 1 10.14 -13.25 16.67
CA SER A 1 9.33 -12.31 17.48
C SER A 1 7.96 -12.22 16.86
N ILE A 2 6.88 -12.20 17.65
CA ILE A 2 5.51 -11.98 17.17
C ILE A 2 4.97 -10.68 17.79
N ARG A 3 4.20 -9.89 17.05
CA ARG A 3 3.57 -8.66 17.52
C ARG A 3 2.15 -8.53 16.99
N THR A 4 1.29 -7.91 17.77
CA THR A 4 -0.04 -7.44 17.35
C THR A 4 0.01 -5.95 17.08
N TYR A 5 -0.94 -5.45 16.29
CA TYR A 5 -1.20 -4.01 16.20
C TYR A 5 -2.22 -3.60 17.27
N ASP A 6 -1.89 -2.53 18.01
CA ASP A 6 -2.76 -1.80 18.92
C ASP A 6 -3.05 -0.43 18.32
N GLU A 7 -4.25 -0.31 17.76
CA GLU A 7 -4.73 0.91 17.11
C GLU A 7 -4.96 2.06 18.11
N THR A 8 -5.14 1.75 19.40
CA THR A 8 -5.38 2.77 20.43
C THR A 8 -4.09 3.49 20.87
N ASN A 9 -2.95 3.10 20.31
CA ASN A 9 -1.66 3.67 20.63
C ASN A 9 -1.57 5.13 20.13
N THR A 10 -1.21 6.05 21.02
CA THR A 10 -1.12 7.49 20.71
C THR A 10 0.25 7.90 20.15
N GLY A 11 1.05 6.94 19.68
CA GLY A 11 2.31 7.19 19.01
C GLY A 11 2.09 7.90 17.68
N THR A 12 3.13 8.57 17.17
CA THR A 12 3.04 9.32 15.91
C THR A 12 3.48 8.50 14.70
N ALA A 13 4.14 7.35 14.92
CA ALA A 13 4.55 6.44 13.85
C ALA A 13 3.66 5.21 13.81
N LEU A 14 3.36 4.72 12.60
CA LEU A 14 2.63 3.45 12.39
C LEU A 14 3.33 2.25 13.02
N THR A 15 4.61 2.32 13.35
CA THR A 15 5.32 1.23 14.03
C THR A 15 5.13 1.25 15.55
N ASP A 16 4.67 2.37 16.13
CA ASP A 16 4.46 2.52 17.58
C ASP A 16 3.32 1.61 18.08
N GLY A 17 2.32 1.35 17.24
CA GLY A 17 1.22 0.43 17.51
C GLY A 17 1.62 -1.06 17.53
N LEU A 18 2.84 -1.42 17.14
CA LEU A 18 3.29 -2.82 17.19
C LEU A 18 3.70 -3.26 18.59
N VAL A 19 2.78 -3.95 19.28
CA VAL A 19 2.96 -4.42 20.65
C VAL A 19 3.29 -5.92 20.67
N GLY A 20 4.29 -6.31 21.46
CA GLY A 20 4.64 -7.72 21.67
C GLY A 20 3.72 -8.42 22.67
N PRO A 21 3.65 -9.76 22.65
CA PRO A 21 2.92 -10.52 23.65
C PRO A 21 3.51 -10.28 25.04
N THR A 22 2.63 -10.25 26.04
CA THR A 22 2.98 -10.05 27.45
C THR A 22 3.38 -11.36 28.12
N ASP A 23 2.70 -12.46 27.78
CA ASP A 23 3.02 -13.80 28.26
C ASP A 23 2.53 -14.91 27.31
N ILE A 24 2.75 -16.17 27.70
CA ILE A 24 2.39 -17.36 26.90
C ILE A 24 0.88 -17.66 26.85
N SER A 25 0.07 -16.94 27.63
CA SER A 25 -1.37 -17.09 27.67
C SER A 25 -2.10 -16.18 26.68
N ASP A 26 -1.39 -15.23 26.06
CA ASP A 26 -1.91 -14.40 24.98
C ASP A 26 -2.41 -15.29 23.83
N GLN A 27 -3.73 -15.30 23.65
CA GLN A 27 -4.37 -16.16 22.66
C GLN A 27 -4.24 -15.57 21.27
N ILE A 28 -3.86 -16.42 20.30
CA ILE A 28 -3.98 -16.10 18.89
C ILE A 28 -5.47 -16.09 18.52
N GLN A 29 -6.03 -14.89 18.40
CA GLN A 29 -7.41 -14.63 18.01
C GLN A 29 -7.63 -14.89 16.52
N VAL A 30 -8.76 -15.53 16.19
CA VAL A 30 -9.19 -15.77 14.81
C VAL A 30 -9.46 -14.43 14.12
N GLY A 31 -8.99 -14.28 12.88
CA GLY A 31 -9.18 -13.08 12.06
C GLY A 31 -8.26 -11.91 12.42
N ARG A 32 -7.52 -11.98 13.52
CA ARG A 32 -6.49 -10.98 13.86
C ARG A 32 -5.22 -11.23 13.05
N GLY A 33 -4.61 -10.16 12.56
CA GLY A 33 -3.30 -10.24 11.91
C GLY A 33 -2.17 -10.09 12.91
N TYR A 34 -1.03 -10.70 12.60
CA TYR A 34 0.17 -10.69 13.45
C TYR A 34 1.40 -10.38 12.60
N ALA A 35 2.23 -9.47 13.08
CA ALA A 35 3.55 -9.23 12.52
C ALA A 35 4.53 -10.23 13.14
N ALA A 36 4.94 -11.22 12.35
CA ALA A 36 5.88 -12.24 12.77
C ALA A 36 7.22 -12.06 12.06
N TRP A 37 8.29 -11.95 12.85
CA TRP A 37 9.65 -12.04 12.32
C TRP A 37 10.00 -13.50 12.06
N CYS A 38 10.16 -13.85 10.79
CA CYS A 38 10.54 -15.18 10.33
C CYS A 38 11.83 -15.19 9.49
N GLY A 39 12.55 -14.07 9.40
CA GLY A 39 13.79 -13.95 8.62
C GLY A 39 14.96 -14.75 9.18
N ASP A 40 15.79 -15.27 8.26
CA ASP A 40 17.08 -15.90 8.58
C ASP A 40 18.17 -14.86 8.82
N ASN A 41 17.99 -13.63 8.32
CA ASN A 41 18.72 -12.43 8.72
C ASN A 41 17.84 -11.18 8.55
N LEU A 42 18.41 -9.97 8.74
CA LEU A 42 17.69 -8.70 8.68
C LEU A 42 17.00 -8.41 7.34
N PHE A 43 17.43 -9.06 6.25
CA PHE A 43 17.03 -8.75 4.88
C PHE A 43 16.48 -9.95 4.10
N THR A 44 16.64 -11.18 4.59
CA THR A 44 16.18 -12.38 3.89
C THR A 44 15.33 -13.26 4.78
N THR A 45 14.52 -14.11 4.14
CA THR A 45 13.79 -15.21 4.77
C THR A 45 13.94 -16.44 3.88
N THR A 46 14.66 -17.46 4.33
CA THR A 46 14.64 -18.77 3.67
C THR A 46 13.28 -19.42 3.81
N ALA A 47 12.77 -20.06 2.75
CA ALA A 47 11.50 -20.76 2.80
C ALA A 47 11.47 -21.84 3.91
N PHE A 48 10.38 -21.87 4.68
CA PHE A 48 10.13 -22.85 5.73
C PHE A 48 8.68 -23.32 5.71
N ILE A 49 8.42 -24.44 6.37
CA ILE A 49 7.09 -25.04 6.44
C ILE A 49 6.39 -24.55 7.71
N ILE A 50 5.13 -24.13 7.56
CA ILE A 50 4.24 -23.82 8.68
C ILE A 50 3.28 -24.99 8.86
N ASP A 51 3.42 -25.71 9.97
CA ASP A 51 2.46 -26.74 10.36
C ASP A 51 1.24 -26.08 11.01
N VAL A 52 0.07 -26.23 10.38
CA VAL A 52 -1.20 -25.74 10.89
C VAL A 52 -1.93 -26.88 11.61
N PHE A 53 -2.19 -26.69 12.90
CA PHE A 53 -2.90 -27.65 13.74
C PHE A 53 -4.32 -27.19 14.05
N LYS A 54 -5.19 -28.14 14.43
CA LYS A 54 -6.63 -27.97 14.71
C LYS A 54 -7.51 -27.89 13.45
N ASN A 55 -8.81 -27.81 13.69
CA ASN A 55 -9.81 -27.74 12.63
C ASN A 55 -9.80 -26.37 11.97
N PRO A 56 -9.98 -26.30 10.64
CA PRO A 56 -10.09 -25.04 9.93
C PRO A 56 -11.33 -24.27 10.39
N THR A 57 -11.25 -22.93 10.36
CA THR A 57 -12.42 -22.08 10.49
C THR A 57 -13.34 -22.28 9.29
N ILE A 58 -14.61 -22.58 9.54
CA ILE A 58 -15.65 -22.70 8.51
C ILE A 58 -16.63 -21.54 8.72
N ALA A 59 -16.68 -20.60 7.79
CA ALA A 59 -17.48 -19.38 7.92
C ALA A 59 -18.89 -19.53 7.32
N ASN A 60 -19.60 -20.61 7.72
CA ASN A 60 -21.02 -20.80 7.37
C ASN A 60 -21.91 -19.67 7.93
N THR A 61 -21.41 -18.98 8.96
CA THR A 61 -21.89 -17.69 9.43
C THR A 61 -20.73 -16.71 9.23
N PRO A 62 -20.98 -15.47 8.75
CA PRO A 62 -19.91 -14.50 8.54
C PRO A 62 -19.04 -14.33 9.78
N VAL A 63 -17.73 -14.44 9.59
CA VAL A 63 -16.72 -14.20 10.63
C VAL A 63 -16.42 -12.72 10.63
N SER A 64 -16.61 -12.06 11.77
CA SER A 64 -16.19 -10.66 11.95
C SER A 64 -14.68 -10.61 12.19
N LEU A 65 -13.98 -9.81 11.40
CA LEU A 65 -12.59 -9.47 11.67
C LEU A 65 -12.53 -8.47 12.85
N PRO A 66 -11.47 -8.54 13.68
CA PRO A 66 -11.30 -7.63 14.81
C PRO A 66 -10.85 -6.27 14.30
N MET A 67 -11.81 -5.34 14.21
CA MET A 67 -11.60 -3.96 13.80
C MET A 67 -11.88 -3.01 14.98
N SER A 68 -11.14 -1.91 15.05
CA SER A 68 -11.34 -0.81 15.99
C SER A 68 -11.10 0.54 15.32
N TRP A 69 -11.60 1.60 15.94
CA TRP A 69 -11.34 2.97 15.54
C TRP A 69 -11.28 3.86 16.78
N THR A 70 -10.20 4.62 16.86
CA THR A 70 -9.86 5.54 17.94
C THR A 70 -9.32 6.83 17.33
N ASP A 71 -9.95 7.95 17.63
CA ASP A 71 -9.40 9.27 17.31
C ASP A 71 -8.32 9.62 18.36
N THR A 72 -7.05 9.52 17.98
CA THR A 72 -5.92 9.90 18.84
C THR A 72 -5.49 11.36 18.64
N GLY A 73 -6.14 12.08 17.72
CA GLY A 73 -5.73 13.41 17.26
C GLY A 73 -4.58 13.37 16.24
N THR A 74 -4.21 12.18 15.75
CA THR A 74 -3.18 11.99 14.71
C THR A 74 -3.78 11.19 13.54
N PRO A 75 -4.52 11.85 12.63
CA PRO A 75 -5.34 11.17 11.62
C PRO A 75 -4.59 10.22 10.67
N LEU A 76 -3.26 10.37 10.54
CA LEU A 76 -2.42 9.50 9.72
C LEU A 76 -2.22 8.10 10.30
N VAL A 77 -2.33 7.94 11.63
CA VAL A 77 -2.15 6.66 12.33
C VAL A 77 -3.46 6.08 12.89
N ASP A 78 -4.52 6.87 12.91
CA ASP A 78 -5.83 6.48 13.44
C ASP A 78 -6.54 5.49 12.52
N GLY A 79 -7.24 4.51 13.11
CA GLY A 79 -8.12 3.59 12.39
C GLY A 79 -7.44 2.45 11.63
N TRP A 80 -6.12 2.35 11.67
CA TRP A 80 -5.42 1.22 11.05
C TRP A 80 -5.61 -0.07 11.84
N ASN A 81 -5.98 -1.15 11.17
CA ASN A 81 -6.22 -2.44 11.78
C ASN A 81 -5.45 -3.54 11.04
N LEU A 82 -4.62 -4.28 11.77
CA LEU A 82 -3.96 -5.47 11.24
C LEU A 82 -4.85 -6.69 11.45
N VAL A 83 -5.49 -7.14 10.38
CA VAL A 83 -6.36 -8.31 10.33
C VAL A 83 -5.71 -9.43 9.53
N GLY A 84 -6.28 -10.62 9.56
CA GLY A 84 -5.76 -11.78 8.84
C GLY A 84 -6.87 -12.65 8.31
N ASN A 85 -6.58 -13.35 7.21
CA ASN A 85 -7.53 -14.29 6.62
C ASN A 85 -7.79 -15.47 7.59
N PRO A 86 -9.01 -15.60 8.16
CA PRO A 86 -9.32 -16.63 9.13
C PRO A 86 -9.62 -18.00 8.49
N LEU A 87 -9.79 -18.05 7.17
CA LEU A 87 -10.20 -19.25 6.43
C LEU A 87 -8.98 -20.06 5.98
N ALA A 88 -9.16 -21.38 5.93
CA ALA A 88 -8.17 -22.31 5.38
C ALA A 88 -8.19 -22.36 3.84
N SER A 89 -8.36 -21.19 3.21
CA SER A 89 -8.45 -21.00 1.76
C SER A 89 -8.00 -19.57 1.43
N PRO A 90 -7.45 -19.32 0.24
CA PRO A 90 -7.37 -17.95 -0.27
C PRO A 90 -8.76 -17.31 -0.28
N ILE A 91 -8.81 -16.01 0.04
CA ILE A 91 -10.04 -15.20 0.00
C ILE A 91 -9.87 -14.04 -0.97
N ASP A 92 -10.98 -13.62 -1.58
CA ASP A 92 -11.06 -12.41 -2.40
C ASP A 92 -11.42 -11.22 -1.50
N LEU A 93 -10.60 -10.15 -1.54
CA LEU A 93 -10.88 -8.89 -0.86
C LEU A 93 -12.15 -8.22 -1.41
N ASP A 94 -12.45 -8.39 -2.71
CA ASP A 94 -13.63 -7.81 -3.35
C ASP A 94 -14.94 -8.49 -2.88
N ALA A 95 -14.83 -9.65 -2.22
CA ALA A 95 -15.95 -10.39 -1.65
C ALA A 95 -16.18 -10.13 -0.14
N LEU A 96 -15.37 -9.27 0.47
CA LEU A 96 -15.56 -8.88 1.87
C LEU A 96 -16.76 -7.94 2.01
N VAL A 97 -17.48 -8.07 3.12
CA VAL A 97 -18.57 -7.14 3.46
C VAL A 97 -18.05 -6.12 4.45
N LEU A 98 -18.03 -4.86 4.00
CA LEU A 98 -17.50 -3.72 4.74
C LEU A 98 -18.62 -2.90 5.38
N GLY A 99 -18.33 -2.36 6.57
CA GLY A 99 -19.14 -1.38 7.25
C GLY A 99 -19.02 -0.02 6.57
N ALA A 100 -19.93 0.89 6.90
CA ALA A 100 -20.00 2.21 6.27
C ALA A 100 -18.76 3.08 6.54
N ASP A 101 -18.02 2.80 7.61
CA ASP A 101 -16.83 3.55 8.01
C ASP A 101 -15.54 2.73 7.83
N VAL A 102 -15.49 1.84 6.83
CA VAL A 102 -14.27 1.10 6.46
C VAL A 102 -13.92 1.42 5.01
N ASP A 103 -12.66 1.75 4.75
CA ASP A 103 -12.19 1.99 3.39
C ASP A 103 -12.17 0.70 2.57
N GLY A 104 -12.53 0.82 1.28
CA GLY A 104 -12.38 -0.24 0.27
C GLY A 104 -10.92 -0.52 -0.11
N THR A 105 -9.96 0.15 0.53
CA THR A 105 -8.53 -0.04 0.31
C THR A 105 -7.90 -0.92 1.39
N PHE A 106 -7.24 -1.99 0.95
CA PHE A 106 -6.50 -2.92 1.80
C PHE A 106 -5.01 -2.87 1.50
N TRP A 107 -4.16 -3.08 2.50
CA TRP A 107 -2.70 -3.05 2.33
C TRP A 107 -2.03 -4.33 2.78
N VAL A 108 -1.00 -4.76 2.07
CA VAL A 108 -0.18 -5.91 2.42
C VAL A 108 1.27 -5.47 2.43
N PHE A 109 1.94 -5.73 3.55
CA PHE A 109 3.38 -5.50 3.66
C PHE A 109 4.15 -6.55 2.88
N ASP A 110 5.06 -6.11 2.02
CA ASP A 110 6.00 -6.97 1.31
C ASP A 110 7.43 -6.78 1.84
N PRO A 111 8.03 -7.80 2.46
CA PRO A 111 9.38 -7.70 3.01
C PRO A 111 10.47 -7.59 1.92
N VAL A 112 10.17 -7.95 0.67
CA VAL A 112 11.13 -7.87 -0.44
C VAL A 112 11.34 -6.41 -0.86
N SER A 113 10.26 -5.68 -1.15
CA SER A 113 10.30 -4.24 -1.42
C SER A 113 10.50 -3.40 -0.15
N GLY A 114 10.22 -3.94 1.03
CA GLY A 114 10.30 -3.21 2.30
C GLY A 114 9.18 -2.19 2.49
N ASN A 115 8.13 -2.26 1.67
CA ASN A 115 7.00 -1.34 1.62
C ASN A 115 5.67 -2.11 1.54
N ASN A 116 4.56 -1.37 1.46
CA ASN A 116 3.23 -1.95 1.32
C ASN A 116 2.72 -1.84 -0.11
N TYR A 117 1.97 -2.86 -0.52
CA TYR A 117 1.10 -2.79 -1.68
C TYR A 117 -0.35 -2.67 -1.22
N PHE A 118 -1.10 -1.77 -1.82
CA PHE A 118 -2.53 -1.65 -1.70
C PHE A 118 -3.32 -2.35 -2.82
N ARG A 119 -4.55 -2.76 -2.50
CA ARG A 119 -5.64 -3.08 -3.41
C ARG A 119 -6.84 -2.23 -3.01
N ASP A 120 -7.40 -1.52 -3.97
CA ASP A 120 -8.66 -0.81 -3.83
C ASP A 120 -9.76 -1.56 -4.57
N THR A 121 -10.80 -1.95 -3.84
CA THR A 121 -11.91 -2.76 -4.36
C THR A 121 -12.96 -1.92 -5.08
N ASP A 122 -13.03 -0.62 -4.79
CA ASP A 122 -14.02 0.29 -5.39
C ASP A 122 -13.57 0.75 -6.79
N LEU A 123 -12.29 1.05 -6.95
CA LEU A 123 -11.67 1.43 -8.23
C LEU A 123 -11.19 0.23 -9.05
N ASP A 124 -11.11 -0.96 -8.45
CA ASP A 124 -10.43 -2.13 -9.04
C ASP A 124 -8.98 -1.81 -9.45
N VAL A 125 -8.29 -1.05 -8.59
CA VAL A 125 -6.90 -0.59 -8.79
C VAL A 125 -6.00 -1.16 -7.71
N GLY A 126 -4.73 -1.43 -8.02
CA GLY A 126 -3.79 -1.93 -7.03
C GLY A 126 -2.35 -1.62 -7.40
N SER A 127 -1.49 -1.75 -6.41
CA SER A 127 -0.05 -1.58 -6.50
C SER A 127 0.67 -2.92 -6.42
N GLY A 128 1.92 -2.98 -6.87
CA GLY A 128 2.72 -4.19 -6.84
C GLY A 128 2.05 -5.39 -7.53
N PRO A 129 2.19 -6.57 -6.91
CA PRO A 129 1.42 -7.78 -7.19
C PRO A 129 -0.09 -7.68 -6.93
N MET A 130 -0.56 -6.68 -6.17
CA MET A 130 -2.00 -6.49 -5.88
C MET A 130 -2.75 -5.78 -7.02
N ALA A 131 -2.03 -5.23 -7.99
CA ALA A 131 -2.60 -4.68 -9.23
C ALA A 131 -3.42 -5.71 -10.04
N THR A 132 -3.15 -7.00 -9.84
CA THR A 132 -3.75 -8.09 -10.62
C THR A 132 -4.63 -9.00 -9.78
N SER A 133 -4.58 -8.84 -8.47
CA SER A 133 -5.21 -9.75 -7.55
C SER A 133 -5.63 -9.07 -6.26
N SER A 134 -6.88 -9.31 -5.94
CA SER A 134 -7.52 -9.05 -4.65
C SER A 134 -7.38 -10.24 -3.70
N THR A 135 -6.60 -11.28 -4.05
CA THR A 135 -6.56 -12.51 -3.24
C THR A 135 -5.58 -12.38 -2.06
N ILE A 136 -6.06 -12.73 -0.87
CA ILE A 136 -5.24 -12.90 0.34
C ILE A 136 -5.15 -14.38 0.69
N GLN A 137 -3.94 -14.89 0.80
CA GLN A 137 -3.69 -16.30 1.09
C GLN A 137 -4.15 -16.68 2.49
N SER A 138 -4.35 -17.98 2.72
CA SER A 138 -4.72 -18.47 4.05
C SER A 138 -3.69 -18.06 5.08
N SER A 139 -4.15 -17.56 6.24
CA SER A 139 -3.30 -17.08 7.33
C SER A 139 -2.40 -15.87 7.00
N GLN A 140 -2.56 -15.24 5.83
CA GLN A 140 -1.86 -14.00 5.50
C GLN A 140 -2.57 -12.81 6.17
N GLY A 141 -1.75 -11.90 6.70
CA GLY A 141 -2.21 -10.64 7.29
C GLY A 141 -2.35 -9.54 6.23
N PHE A 142 -3.30 -8.64 6.45
CA PHE A 142 -3.51 -7.43 5.65
C PHE A 142 -4.04 -6.31 6.55
N TRP A 143 -3.82 -5.08 6.14
CA TRP A 143 -4.27 -3.89 6.83
C TRP A 143 -5.56 -3.40 6.20
N ALA A 144 -6.49 -2.99 7.07
CA ALA A 144 -7.71 -2.28 6.71
C ALA A 144 -7.79 -1.00 7.52
N LYS A 145 -8.34 0.07 6.94
CA LYS A 145 -8.52 1.35 7.62
C LYS A 145 -9.99 1.57 7.95
N ALA A 146 -10.25 1.91 9.20
CA ALA A 146 -11.54 2.37 9.68
C ALA A 146 -11.52 3.90 9.84
N ASN A 147 -12.62 4.58 9.52
CA ASN A 147 -12.76 6.03 9.64
C ASN A 147 -13.83 6.44 10.65
N GLY A 148 -14.39 5.48 11.38
CA GLY A 148 -15.50 5.72 12.30
C GLY A 148 -15.95 4.47 13.04
N ALA A 149 -17.07 4.60 13.75
CA ALA A 149 -17.58 3.57 14.64
C ALA A 149 -18.27 2.40 13.90
N ALA A 150 -18.72 2.59 12.66
CA ALA A 150 -19.29 1.53 11.82
C ALA A 150 -18.20 0.75 11.05
N ASN A 151 -17.21 0.25 11.79
CA ASN A 151 -15.96 -0.34 11.27
C ASN A 151 -15.99 -1.86 11.07
N SER A 152 -17.16 -2.46 10.85
CA SER A 152 -17.28 -3.92 10.72
C SER A 152 -16.68 -4.42 9.41
N VAL A 153 -15.85 -5.46 9.45
CA VAL A 153 -15.46 -6.23 8.26
C VAL A 153 -15.82 -7.69 8.49
N THR A 154 -16.54 -8.29 7.56
CA THR A 154 -16.92 -9.71 7.67
C THR A 154 -16.53 -10.50 6.44
N VAL A 155 -16.15 -11.75 6.69
CA VAL A 155 -15.78 -12.73 5.67
C VAL A 155 -16.62 -14.00 5.84
N ASP A 156 -17.13 -14.54 4.75
CA ASP A 156 -17.86 -15.81 4.75
C ASP A 156 -17.29 -16.80 3.72
N GLU A 157 -17.88 -17.98 3.64
CA GLU A 157 -17.45 -19.04 2.72
C GLU A 157 -17.50 -18.64 1.23
N SER A 158 -18.32 -17.66 0.85
CA SER A 158 -18.44 -17.20 -0.53
C SER A 158 -17.24 -16.37 -0.99
N ALA A 159 -16.46 -15.82 -0.05
CA ALA A 159 -15.24 -15.10 -0.35
C ALA A 159 -14.06 -16.01 -0.75
N LYS A 160 -14.20 -17.34 -0.63
CA LYS A 160 -13.12 -18.28 -0.96
C LYS A 160 -12.86 -18.33 -2.46
N THR A 161 -11.58 -18.30 -2.83
CA THR A 161 -11.15 -18.48 -4.22
C THR A 161 -10.30 -19.75 -4.37
N LEU A 162 -10.28 -20.29 -5.58
CA LEU A 162 -9.43 -21.42 -5.97
C LEU A 162 -8.08 -20.95 -6.52
N ASP A 163 -7.59 -19.80 -6.07
CA ASP A 163 -6.35 -19.22 -6.56
C ASP A 163 -5.20 -19.39 -5.56
N PRO A 164 -4.52 -20.54 -5.56
CA PRO A 164 -3.45 -20.83 -4.61
C PRO A 164 -2.18 -20.00 -4.86
N ASN A 165 -2.07 -19.32 -6.01
CA ASN A 165 -0.85 -18.61 -6.43
C ASN A 165 -1.08 -17.16 -6.85
N GLY A 166 -2.33 -16.69 -6.93
CA GLY A 166 -2.64 -15.37 -7.43
C GLY A 166 -2.61 -14.27 -6.39
N GLY A 167 -2.52 -14.55 -5.09
CA GLY A 167 -2.48 -13.50 -4.06
C GLY A 167 -1.12 -12.83 -3.85
N SER A 168 -1.14 -11.55 -3.46
CA SER A 168 -0.01 -10.71 -2.98
C SER A 168 1.12 -11.46 -2.22
N PRO A 169 2.38 -10.99 -2.18
CA PRO A 169 3.31 -10.61 -3.27
C PRO A 169 3.82 -11.82 -4.10
N PHE A 170 3.09 -12.94 -4.09
CA PHE A 170 3.47 -14.17 -4.80
C PHE A 170 2.78 -14.34 -6.17
N GLY A 171 1.81 -13.48 -6.48
CA GLY A 171 1.19 -13.34 -7.81
C GLY A 171 2.02 -12.45 -8.74
N GLY A 172 2.09 -12.81 -10.03
CA GLY A 172 2.81 -12.03 -11.02
C GLY A 172 2.20 -10.64 -11.28
N MET A 173 3.01 -9.73 -11.83
CA MET A 173 2.56 -8.42 -12.29
C MET A 173 1.91 -8.51 -13.68
N GLN A 174 0.75 -7.90 -13.85
CA GLN A 174 0.05 -7.66 -15.11
C GLN A 174 -0.43 -6.21 -15.10
N LEU A 175 -0.34 -5.55 -16.25
CA LEU A 175 -0.70 -4.15 -16.39
C LEU A 175 -2.21 -3.97 -16.25
N GLN A 176 -2.63 -3.00 -15.43
CA GLN A 176 -4.04 -2.65 -15.30
C GLN A 176 -4.51 -1.88 -16.55
N ASN A 177 -5.80 -1.99 -16.90
CA ASN A 177 -6.34 -1.38 -18.13
C ASN A 177 -7.09 -0.05 -17.88
N THR A 178 -6.85 0.59 -16.74
CA THR A 178 -7.38 1.91 -16.36
C THR A 178 -6.37 3.01 -16.69
N PRO A 179 -6.78 4.27 -16.97
CA PRO A 179 -5.87 5.40 -17.25
C PRO A 179 -5.00 5.75 -16.05
N LEU A 180 -3.80 5.17 -16.00
CA LEU A 180 -2.96 5.11 -14.84
C LEU A 180 -1.50 5.32 -15.22
N LEU A 181 -0.85 6.28 -14.58
CA LEU A 181 0.60 6.38 -14.52
C LEU A 181 1.09 5.74 -13.22
N ARG A 182 2.06 4.83 -13.33
CA ARG A 182 2.74 4.23 -12.18
C ARG A 182 4.22 4.60 -12.22
N LEU A 183 4.66 5.26 -11.16
CA LEU A 183 6.05 5.59 -10.92
C LEU A 183 6.61 4.65 -9.87
N GLY A 184 7.75 4.05 -10.16
CA GLY A 184 8.53 3.25 -9.22
C GLY A 184 9.79 3.98 -8.80
N LEU A 185 10.19 3.81 -7.55
CA LEU A 185 11.43 4.32 -6.97
C LEU A 185 12.25 3.14 -6.44
N HIS A 186 13.49 3.02 -6.91
CA HIS A 186 14.42 1.98 -6.45
C HIS A 186 15.86 2.49 -6.43
N SER A 187 16.77 1.71 -5.85
CA SER A 187 18.20 2.00 -5.83
C SER A 187 19.03 0.72 -5.96
N GLN A 188 20.32 0.85 -6.26
CA GLN A 188 21.28 -0.27 -6.14
C GLN A 188 21.91 -0.36 -4.74
N LEU A 189 21.57 0.55 -3.83
CA LEU A 189 22.11 0.60 -2.46
C LEU A 189 21.50 -0.48 -1.56
N ASN A 190 20.25 -0.86 -1.81
CA ASN A 190 19.55 -1.96 -1.15
C ASN A 190 18.48 -2.56 -2.10
N GLN A 191 17.74 -3.56 -1.65
CA GLN A 191 16.70 -4.23 -2.45
C GLN A 191 15.32 -3.56 -2.38
N PHE A 192 15.20 -2.49 -1.58
CA PHE A 192 13.91 -1.89 -1.28
C PHE A 192 13.44 -0.96 -2.39
N SER A 193 12.13 -0.85 -2.53
CA SER A 193 11.49 -0.05 -3.56
C SER A 193 10.13 0.44 -3.11
N ASP A 194 9.65 1.51 -3.73
CA ASP A 194 8.31 2.04 -3.49
C ASP A 194 7.66 2.49 -4.80
N GLU A 195 6.36 2.73 -4.77
CA GLU A 195 5.62 3.24 -5.91
C GLU A 195 4.53 4.24 -5.53
N ALA A 196 4.19 5.06 -6.51
CA ALA A 196 3.06 5.98 -6.48
C ALA A 196 2.30 5.90 -7.80
N LEU A 197 0.99 5.98 -7.70
CA LEU A 197 0.05 5.84 -8.79
C LEU A 197 -0.68 7.17 -9.00
N LEU A 198 -0.93 7.53 -10.25
CA LEU A 198 -1.79 8.64 -10.62
C LEU A 198 -2.87 8.13 -11.57
N HIS A 199 -4.13 8.43 -11.26
CA HIS A 199 -5.29 7.98 -12.02
C HIS A 199 -6.01 9.16 -12.68
N PHE A 200 -6.11 9.15 -14.00
CA PHE A 200 -6.63 10.28 -14.79
C PHE A 200 -8.06 10.09 -15.31
N GLY A 201 -8.72 9.00 -14.91
CA GLY A 201 -10.09 8.67 -15.35
C GLY A 201 -11.20 9.11 -14.39
N VAL A 202 -10.88 9.28 -13.10
CA VAL A 202 -11.83 9.61 -12.02
C VAL A 202 -11.17 10.51 -10.98
N GLY A 203 -11.98 11.17 -10.16
CA GLY A 203 -11.55 12.08 -9.10
C GLY A 203 -11.30 13.51 -9.59
N GLY A 204 -10.50 14.26 -8.85
CA GLY A 204 -10.15 15.65 -9.10
C GLY A 204 -8.79 16.05 -8.50
N PRO A 205 -8.38 17.32 -8.67
CA PRO A 205 -7.06 17.76 -8.22
C PRO A 205 -6.94 17.93 -6.70
N GLY A 206 -8.04 18.17 -5.98
CA GLY A 206 -8.06 18.25 -4.52
C GLY A 206 -8.28 16.88 -3.89
N ALA A 207 -7.96 16.74 -2.60
CA ALA A 207 -8.12 15.46 -1.92
C ALA A 207 -9.60 15.08 -1.78
N ASP A 208 -9.93 13.86 -2.19
CA ASP A 208 -11.27 13.30 -2.08
C ASP A 208 -11.28 11.84 -1.59
N ALA A 209 -12.45 11.20 -1.55
CA ALA A 209 -12.62 9.84 -1.06
C ALA A 209 -12.15 8.75 -2.04
N ILE A 210 -11.79 9.13 -3.26
CA ILE A 210 -11.27 8.24 -4.31
C ILE A 210 -9.74 8.17 -4.22
N ASP A 211 -9.11 9.19 -3.64
CA ASP A 211 -7.69 9.19 -3.35
C ASP A 211 -7.32 8.14 -2.29
N ILE A 212 -6.14 7.55 -2.46
CA ILE A 212 -5.61 6.58 -1.51
C ILE A 212 -4.47 7.21 -0.74
N VAL A 213 -4.71 7.45 0.55
CA VAL A 213 -3.71 7.98 1.48
C VAL A 213 -2.50 7.04 1.56
N LYS A 214 -1.29 7.60 1.56
CA LYS A 214 -0.07 6.80 1.67
C LYS A 214 0.04 6.12 3.04
N PHE A 215 0.07 4.79 3.06
CA PHE A 215 0.38 4.00 4.25
C PHE A 215 1.90 3.82 4.40
N THR A 216 2.50 4.58 5.33
CA THR A 216 3.96 4.71 5.50
C THR A 216 4.58 3.65 6.42
N PHE A 217 3.88 2.53 6.68
CA PHE A 217 4.44 1.42 7.45
C PHE A 217 5.52 0.70 6.63
N SER A 218 6.79 0.99 6.83
CA SER A 218 7.85 0.47 5.97
C SER A 218 9.07 -0.01 6.74
N HIS A 219 9.97 -0.69 6.03
CA HIS A 219 11.30 -0.96 6.55
C HIS A 219 12.06 0.36 6.74
N PRO A 220 12.85 0.55 7.82
CA PRO A 220 13.50 1.83 8.10
C PRO A 220 14.45 2.35 7.03
N GLU A 221 14.96 1.46 6.16
CA GLU A 221 15.85 1.79 5.04
C GLU A 221 15.13 1.83 3.67
N ALA A 222 13.81 1.58 3.64
CA ALA A 222 13.04 1.60 2.40
C ALA A 222 12.76 3.05 1.97
N PRO A 223 12.92 3.38 0.68
CA PRO A 223 12.53 4.69 0.18
C PRO A 223 11.00 4.86 0.22
N GLN A 224 10.54 6.10 0.14
CA GLN A 224 9.13 6.46 0.02
C GLN A 224 8.92 7.34 -1.22
N LEU A 225 7.86 7.05 -1.97
CA LEU A 225 7.39 7.78 -3.14
C LEU A 225 5.89 8.04 -3.00
N TRP A 226 5.48 9.29 -3.19
CA TRP A 226 4.08 9.68 -3.20
C TRP A 226 3.87 10.88 -4.11
N SER A 227 2.61 11.13 -4.45
CA SER A 227 2.18 12.40 -5.04
C SER A 227 1.33 13.17 -4.05
N ALA A 228 1.28 14.49 -4.20
CA ALA A 228 0.44 15.33 -3.36
C ALA A 228 -0.83 15.76 -4.10
N SER A 229 -1.96 15.82 -3.39
CA SER A 229 -3.15 16.53 -3.88
C SER A 229 -2.83 18.03 -3.99
N GLN A 230 -3.71 18.80 -4.65
CA GLN A 230 -3.63 20.26 -4.67
C GLN A 230 -3.72 20.89 -3.27
N ASP A 231 -4.35 20.18 -2.33
CA ASP A 231 -4.50 20.60 -0.92
C ASP A 231 -3.29 20.21 -0.05
N GLY A 232 -2.36 19.41 -0.60
CA GLY A 232 -1.13 18.99 0.06
C GLY A 232 -1.19 17.63 0.78
N ASP A 233 -2.26 16.85 0.57
CA ASP A 233 -2.40 15.52 1.16
C ASP A 233 -1.45 14.50 0.52
N VAL A 234 -0.92 13.58 1.32
CA VAL A 234 0.08 12.58 0.94
C VAL A 234 -0.61 11.33 0.38
N LEU A 235 -0.48 11.09 -0.92
CA LEU A 235 -1.27 10.06 -1.62
C LEU A 235 -0.39 9.00 -2.29
N ALA A 236 -0.71 7.72 -2.03
CA ALA A 236 -0.17 6.58 -2.78
C ALA A 236 -0.83 6.42 -4.15
N LEU A 237 -2.14 6.70 -4.23
CA LEU A 237 -2.85 6.90 -5.48
C LEU A 237 -3.51 8.26 -5.45
N ASN A 238 -3.17 9.09 -6.43
CA ASN A 238 -3.82 10.37 -6.65
C ASN A 238 -4.78 10.26 -7.83
N ALA A 239 -6.07 10.30 -7.52
CA ALA A 239 -7.17 10.26 -8.47
C ALA A 239 -7.39 11.66 -9.06
N TRP A 240 -6.40 12.17 -9.79
CA TRP A 240 -6.41 13.54 -10.31
C TRP A 240 -7.56 13.83 -11.29
N GLY A 241 -8.12 12.79 -11.90
CA GLY A 241 -9.17 12.92 -12.91
C GLY A 241 -8.66 13.45 -14.25
N THR A 242 -9.60 13.76 -15.14
CA THR A 242 -9.28 14.21 -16.51
C THR A 242 -8.69 15.63 -16.49
N VAL A 243 -7.63 15.86 -17.26
CA VAL A 243 -6.93 17.14 -17.35
C VAL A 243 -7.31 17.87 -18.64
N PRO A 244 -8.23 18.86 -18.63
CA PRO A 244 -8.67 19.56 -19.85
C PRO A 244 -7.67 20.61 -20.36
N GLY A 245 -6.56 20.82 -19.67
CA GLY A 245 -5.57 21.86 -19.98
C GLY A 245 -4.19 21.44 -19.49
N THR A 246 -3.53 22.29 -18.70
CA THR A 246 -2.25 21.93 -18.07
C THR A 246 -2.44 21.66 -16.58
N ALA A 247 -1.73 20.67 -16.06
CA ALA A 247 -1.63 20.39 -14.64
C ALA A 247 -0.17 20.15 -14.25
N ALA A 248 0.15 20.48 -13.00
CA ALA A 248 1.46 20.30 -12.40
C ALA A 248 1.26 19.57 -11.08
N ILE A 249 1.64 18.30 -11.04
CA ILE A 249 1.36 17.42 -9.90
C ILE A 249 2.67 17.21 -9.12
N PRO A 250 2.75 17.62 -7.85
CA PRO A 250 3.95 17.41 -7.04
C PRO A 250 4.19 15.92 -6.78
N VAL A 251 5.43 15.48 -7.01
CA VAL A 251 5.89 14.12 -6.69
C VAL A 251 7.05 14.23 -5.72
N HIS A 252 6.91 13.57 -4.57
CA HIS A 252 7.83 13.64 -3.46
C HIS A 252 8.56 12.31 -3.31
N VAL A 253 9.81 12.42 -2.87
CA VAL A 253 10.66 11.29 -2.55
C VAL A 253 11.26 11.50 -1.18
N ASN A 254 11.38 10.43 -0.41
CA ASN A 254 12.13 10.41 0.84
C ASN A 254 12.94 9.12 0.92
N THR A 255 14.15 9.19 1.44
CA THR A 255 15.02 8.03 1.58
C THR A 255 15.76 8.09 2.90
N ALA A 256 16.02 6.93 3.49
CA ALA A 256 16.88 6.80 4.66
C ALA A 256 18.34 6.46 4.29
N VAL A 257 18.63 6.24 3.01
CA VAL A 257 19.97 5.88 2.53
C VAL A 257 20.46 6.91 1.52
N THR A 258 21.63 7.51 1.78
CA THR A 258 22.21 8.52 0.88
C THR A 258 22.80 7.87 -0.37
N GLY A 259 22.46 8.39 -1.54
CA GLY A 259 23.09 8.02 -2.80
C GLY A 259 22.13 8.09 -3.98
N ASP A 260 22.46 7.33 -5.04
CA ASP A 260 21.73 7.35 -6.29
C ASP A 260 20.43 6.53 -6.19
N HIS A 261 19.34 7.15 -6.59
CA HIS A 261 18.02 6.55 -6.70
C HIS A 261 17.52 6.73 -8.14
N THR A 262 16.72 5.77 -8.59
CA THR A 262 16.17 5.74 -9.94
C THR A 262 14.65 5.77 -9.85
N LEU A 263 14.04 6.77 -10.47
CA LEU A 263 12.63 6.78 -10.82
C LEU A 263 12.43 6.04 -12.14
N GLU A 264 11.39 5.23 -12.21
CA GLU A 264 11.01 4.45 -13.39
C GLU A 264 9.52 4.59 -13.68
N VAL A 265 9.18 4.78 -14.95
CA VAL A 265 7.78 4.71 -15.43
C VAL A 265 7.43 3.24 -15.66
N MET A 266 6.88 2.60 -14.64
CA MET A 266 6.57 1.17 -14.63
C MET A 266 5.33 0.84 -15.45
N GLN A 267 4.36 1.75 -15.49
CA GLN A 267 3.11 1.58 -16.25
C GLN A 267 2.62 2.93 -16.76
N LEU A 268 2.16 2.91 -18.01
CA LEU A 268 1.54 4.03 -18.70
C LEU A 268 0.47 3.47 -19.64
N THR A 269 -0.80 3.70 -19.33
CA THR A 269 -1.96 3.09 -20.02
C THR A 269 -2.85 4.10 -20.75
N GLN A 270 -3.65 3.60 -21.69
CA GLN A 270 -4.60 4.42 -22.45
C GLN A 270 -5.75 4.94 -21.60
N PRO A 271 -6.37 6.11 -21.92
CA PRO A 271 -6.07 7.03 -23.03
C PRO A 271 -4.95 8.08 -22.79
N MET A 272 -3.92 7.80 -21.98
CA MET A 272 -2.84 8.79 -21.79
C MET A 272 -2.03 9.12 -23.05
N GLU A 273 -2.22 8.42 -24.19
CA GLU A 273 -1.66 8.82 -25.49
C GLU A 273 -2.06 10.24 -25.95
N GLY A 274 -3.10 10.83 -25.35
CA GLY A 274 -3.48 12.23 -25.60
C GLY A 274 -2.75 13.27 -24.75
N TYR A 275 -2.06 12.86 -23.69
CA TYR A 275 -1.33 13.76 -22.79
C TYR A 275 0.15 13.79 -23.12
N CYS A 276 0.75 14.98 -23.11
CA CYS A 276 2.19 15.11 -23.04
C CYS A 276 2.60 15.15 -21.56
N LEU A 277 3.34 14.14 -21.13
CA LEU A 277 3.79 13.98 -19.75
C LEU A 277 5.30 14.27 -19.65
N VAL A 278 5.68 15.19 -18.77
CA VAL A 278 7.08 15.56 -18.52
C VAL A 278 7.33 15.61 -17.02
N LEU A 279 8.36 14.91 -16.55
CA LEU A 279 8.82 14.98 -15.18
C LEU A 279 9.95 16.01 -15.08
N GLU A 280 9.74 17.06 -14.30
CA GLU A 280 10.75 18.05 -13.97
C GLU A 280 11.40 17.72 -12.63
N ASP A 281 12.73 17.59 -12.59
CA ASP A 281 13.49 17.64 -11.35
C ASP A 281 13.69 19.09 -10.92
N LEU A 282 13.11 19.48 -9.77
CA LEU A 282 13.15 20.85 -9.26
C LEU A 282 14.50 21.26 -8.68
N GLU A 283 15.40 20.32 -8.38
CA GLU A 283 16.76 20.67 -7.93
C GLU A 283 17.69 20.98 -9.10
N THR A 284 17.59 20.20 -10.18
CA THR A 284 18.50 20.31 -11.34
C THR A 284 17.90 21.08 -12.52
N GLY A 285 16.57 21.22 -12.57
CA GLY A 285 15.81 21.75 -13.71
C GLY A 285 15.74 20.78 -14.89
N THR A 286 16.08 19.49 -14.69
CA THR A 286 16.09 18.50 -15.77
C THR A 286 14.67 18.08 -16.10
N LEU A 287 14.31 18.14 -17.39
CA LEU A 287 13.04 17.64 -17.91
C LEU A 287 13.23 16.27 -18.52
N THR A 288 12.46 15.29 -18.05
CA THR A 288 12.44 13.91 -18.55
C THR A 288 11.08 13.60 -19.14
N GLU A 289 11.05 13.17 -20.40
CA GLU A 289 9.82 12.71 -21.04
C GLU A 289 9.30 11.44 -20.35
N VAL A 290 8.02 11.41 -20.01
CA VAL A 290 7.40 10.28 -19.32
C VAL A 290 6.77 9.36 -20.36
N VAL A 291 7.56 8.37 -20.78
CA VAL A 291 7.12 7.24 -21.62
C VAL A 291 7.32 5.93 -20.86
N LEU A 292 6.59 4.88 -21.24
CA LEU A 292 6.72 3.57 -20.60
C LEU A 292 8.19 3.08 -20.61
N GLY A 293 8.72 2.71 -19.44
CA GLY A 293 10.11 2.28 -19.26
C GLY A 293 11.13 3.42 -19.21
N ALA A 294 10.71 4.69 -19.26
CA ALA A 294 11.61 5.81 -19.02
C ALA A 294 12.15 5.74 -17.59
N THR A 295 13.43 6.06 -17.44
CA THR A 295 14.11 6.10 -16.14
C THR A 295 14.84 7.42 -15.95
N TYR A 296 14.87 7.90 -14.71
CA TYR A 296 15.63 9.07 -14.30
C TYR A 296 16.40 8.78 -13.02
N THR A 297 17.72 8.95 -13.04
CA THR A 297 18.57 8.72 -11.87
C THR A 297 19.03 10.04 -11.29
N PHE A 298 18.93 10.17 -9.97
CA PHE A 298 19.29 11.37 -9.21
C PHE A 298 19.90 10.97 -7.87
N THR A 299 20.74 11.83 -7.32
CA THR A 299 21.34 11.64 -6.00
C THR A 299 20.44 12.29 -4.94
N LEU A 300 20.14 11.56 -3.86
CA LEU A 300 19.37 12.05 -2.73
C LEU A 300 20.13 11.78 -1.43
N ASP A 301 20.21 12.78 -0.56
CA ASP A 301 20.79 12.65 0.79
C ASP A 301 19.72 12.19 1.78
N ALA A 302 20.08 11.31 2.72
CA ALA A 302 19.15 10.77 3.72
C ALA A 302 18.63 11.84 4.71
N SER A 303 19.30 12.99 4.79
CA SER A 303 18.86 14.15 5.58
C SER A 303 18.11 15.20 4.75
N ALA A 304 17.92 14.97 3.44
CA ALA A 304 17.15 15.86 2.60
C ALA A 304 15.68 15.90 3.09
N PRO A 305 15.08 17.09 3.24
CA PRO A 305 13.67 17.17 3.60
C PRO A 305 12.81 16.64 2.45
N ALA A 306 11.69 16.00 2.80
CA ALA A 306 10.67 15.56 1.85
C ALA A 306 9.89 16.73 1.22
N ASP A 307 9.94 17.91 1.84
CA ASP A 307 9.31 19.14 1.40
C ASP A 307 10.34 20.25 1.21
N PRO A 308 10.30 21.02 0.09
CA PRO A 308 9.32 20.93 -1.00
C PRO A 308 9.49 19.66 -1.86
N ALA A 309 8.51 19.39 -2.72
CA ALA A 309 8.56 18.28 -3.68
C ALA A 309 9.87 18.28 -4.48
N ARG A 310 10.41 17.09 -4.74
CA ARG A 310 11.60 16.94 -5.60
C ARG A 310 11.24 17.06 -7.07
N PHE A 311 10.06 16.56 -7.46
CA PHE A 311 9.65 16.49 -8.84
C PHE A 311 8.30 17.16 -9.06
N LEU A 312 8.11 17.67 -10.28
CA LEU A 312 6.82 18.15 -10.76
C LEU A 312 6.47 17.37 -12.03
N LEU A 313 5.35 16.66 -12.00
CA LEU A 313 4.79 16.01 -13.19
C LEU A 313 3.91 17.01 -13.93
N HIS A 314 4.37 17.44 -15.09
CA HIS A 314 3.62 18.28 -16.02
C HIS A 314 2.76 17.41 -16.92
N VAL A 315 1.47 17.75 -17.00
CA VAL A 315 0.47 17.13 -17.87
C VAL A 315 -0.10 18.22 -18.77
N SER A 316 -0.15 17.99 -20.09
CA SER A 316 -0.71 18.94 -21.08
C SER A 316 -1.36 18.27 -22.26
#